data_AF-A0A7M7PX55-F1
#
_entry.id   AF-A0A7M7PX55-F1
#
_cell.length_a   1.000
_cell.length_b   1.000
_cell.length_c   1.000
_cell.angle_alpha   90.00
_cell.angle_beta   90.00
_cell.angle_gamma   90.00
#
_symmetry.space_group_name_H-M   'P 1'
#
loop_
_entity.id
_entity.type
_entity.pdbx_description
1 polymer ?
#
loop_
_entity_poly.entity_id
_entity_poly.type
_entity_poly.pdbx_seq_one_letter_code
_entity_poly.pdbx_strand_id
1 'polypeptide(L)'
;MRNADLLARRKKKDIEYVATEGDVQKLNWLSSNLEPWDQVEKLWQESFESRRMVLKNLQIHEYIEKFPCLKTQAGKRMFLLDFKRLYPNEDFIETSKWSNKIRPCLVEHLGKVNFKSVHEAALLEALKSNDLSEEKQNFVTLYLLPHIIPTKRSGKRKKDNAEPVERPHRLSLQERRESFILNVQTANDVQTRINDLKQRLLRSKLTFQPLIVAVGPETNIEKLYVAVNDQLYSINSILTAIKLAIAVFFFGHFYKGFSLILSYLQIY
;
A
#
# COMPACT_ATOMS: atom_id res chain seq x y z
N MET A 1 18.28 3.27 -5.51
CA MET A 1 17.97 3.59 -6.92
C MET A 1 17.06 4.81 -6.98
N ARG A 2 17.37 5.80 -7.82
CA ARG A 2 16.58 7.05 -7.89
C ARG A 2 15.22 6.76 -8.54
N ASN A 3 14.15 7.44 -8.13
CA ASN A 3 12.83 7.38 -8.84
C ASN A 3 12.96 7.64 -10.35
N ALA A 4 13.96 8.43 -10.75
CA ALA A 4 14.31 8.65 -12.14
C ALA A 4 14.76 7.37 -12.86
N ASP A 5 15.46 6.44 -12.20
CA ASP A 5 15.97 5.21 -12.80
C ASP A 5 14.86 4.18 -13.06
N LEU A 6 13.88 4.07 -12.15
CA LEU A 6 12.70 3.21 -12.34
C LEU A 6 11.78 3.75 -13.45
N LEU A 7 11.60 5.08 -13.51
CA LEU A 7 10.82 5.74 -14.56
C LEU A 7 11.55 5.74 -15.92
N ALA A 8 12.88 5.86 -15.93
CA ALA A 8 13.70 5.79 -17.15
C ALA A 8 13.78 4.38 -17.72
N ARG A 9 13.79 3.34 -16.87
CA ARG A 9 13.65 1.94 -17.33
C ARG A 9 12.30 1.67 -17.97
N ARG A 10 11.22 2.31 -17.51
CA ARG A 10 9.88 2.20 -18.12
C ARG A 10 9.81 2.81 -19.53
N LYS A 11 10.52 3.92 -19.78
CA LYS A 11 10.60 4.52 -21.13
C LYS A 11 11.25 3.62 -22.19
N LYS A 12 12.01 2.59 -21.79
CA LYS A 12 12.80 1.78 -22.73
C LYS A 12 12.06 0.58 -23.33
N LYS A 13 10.76 0.40 -23.04
CA LYS A 13 9.98 -0.76 -23.53
C LYS A 13 8.47 -0.50 -23.65
N ASP A 14 8.06 0.66 -24.15
CA ASP A 14 6.70 0.79 -24.69
C ASP A 14 6.74 0.30 -26.15
N ILE A 15 6.84 -1.03 -26.31
CA ILE A 15 6.41 -1.67 -27.55
C ILE A 15 4.90 -1.44 -27.59
N GLU A 16 4.41 -0.82 -28.66
CA GLU A 16 2.98 -0.59 -28.85
C GLU A 16 2.29 -1.95 -29.00
N TYR A 17 1.74 -2.45 -27.89
CA TYR A 17 1.06 -3.74 -27.88
C TYR A 17 -0.28 -3.61 -28.59
N VAL A 18 -0.45 -4.37 -29.67
CA VAL A 18 -1.70 -4.45 -30.44
C VAL A 18 -2.50 -5.64 -29.91
N ALA A 19 -3.70 -5.39 -29.40
CA ALA A 19 -4.58 -6.43 -28.90
C ALA A 19 -5.07 -7.32 -30.05
N THR A 20 -4.95 -8.63 -29.89
CA THR A 20 -5.48 -9.63 -30.84
C THR A 20 -6.93 -9.97 -30.53
N GLU A 21 -7.64 -10.60 -31.47
CA GLU A 21 -8.98 -11.15 -31.21
C GLU A 21 -8.98 -12.14 -30.04
N GLY A 22 -7.93 -12.97 -29.95
CA GLY A 22 -7.73 -13.89 -28.83
C GLY A 22 -7.62 -13.15 -27.49
N ASP A 23 -7.00 -11.98 -27.45
CA ASP A 23 -6.93 -11.18 -26.22
C ASP A 23 -8.30 -10.66 -25.80
N VAL A 24 -9.11 -10.20 -26.76
CA VAL A 24 -10.49 -9.75 -26.49
C VAL A 24 -11.33 -10.88 -25.92
N GLN A 25 -11.22 -12.09 -26.47
CA GLN A 25 -11.91 -13.27 -25.95
C GLN A 25 -11.51 -13.59 -24.51
N LYS A 26 -10.22 -13.53 -24.18
CA LYS A 26 -9.73 -13.76 -22.80
C LYS A 26 -10.26 -12.70 -21.83
N LEU A 27 -10.26 -11.43 -22.23
CA LEU A 27 -10.79 -10.34 -21.42
C LEU A 27 -12.30 -10.48 -21.16
N ASN A 28 -13.09 -10.82 -22.19
CA ASN A 28 -14.53 -11.05 -22.07
C ASN A 28 -14.85 -12.27 -21.20
N TRP A 29 -14.02 -13.30 -21.27
CA TRP A 29 -14.15 -14.46 -20.39
C TRP A 29 -13.91 -14.05 -18.94
N LEU A 30 -12.81 -13.34 -18.65
CA LEU A 30 -12.47 -12.88 -17.30
C LEU A 30 -13.48 -11.88 -16.71
N SER A 31 -14.20 -11.12 -17.55
CA SER A 31 -15.23 -10.20 -17.09
C SER A 31 -16.54 -10.88 -16.71
N SER A 32 -16.74 -12.13 -17.14
CA SER A 32 -18.02 -12.83 -17.02
C SER A 32 -17.93 -14.10 -16.15
N ASN A 33 -16.72 -14.57 -15.85
CA ASN A 33 -16.49 -15.85 -15.18
C ASN A 33 -15.58 -15.70 -13.96
N LEU A 34 -15.91 -16.45 -12.89
CA LEU A 34 -15.14 -16.53 -11.65
C LEU A 34 -14.51 -17.91 -11.43
N GLU A 35 -14.95 -18.91 -12.18
CA GLU A 35 -14.57 -20.30 -12.03
C GLU A 35 -14.49 -20.96 -13.42
N PRO A 36 -13.68 -22.05 -13.58
CA PRO A 36 -12.81 -22.63 -12.56
C PRO A 36 -11.57 -21.75 -12.28
N TRP A 37 -11.13 -21.68 -11.02
CA TRP A 37 -10.05 -20.77 -10.61
C TRP A 37 -8.73 -20.96 -11.38
N ASP A 38 -8.36 -22.20 -11.72
CA ASP A 38 -7.16 -22.47 -12.52
C ASP A 38 -7.23 -21.80 -13.90
N GLN A 39 -8.42 -21.76 -14.50
CA GLN A 39 -8.66 -21.08 -15.76
C GLN A 39 -8.62 -19.56 -15.58
N VAL A 40 -9.17 -19.03 -14.49
CA VAL A 40 -9.06 -17.60 -14.15
C VAL A 40 -7.60 -17.19 -14.06
N GLU A 41 -6.79 -17.92 -13.28
CA GLU A 41 -5.38 -17.60 -13.08
C GLU A 41 -4.56 -17.72 -14.38
N LYS A 42 -4.81 -18.77 -15.18
CA LYS A 42 -4.18 -18.95 -16.49
C LYS A 42 -4.50 -17.79 -17.42
N LEU A 43 -5.79 -17.49 -17.61
CA LEU A 43 -6.22 -16.41 -18.49
C LEU A 43 -5.78 -15.04 -17.97
N TRP A 44 -5.69 -14.85 -16.65
CA TRP A 44 -5.16 -13.63 -16.05
C TRP A 44 -3.71 -13.40 -16.47
N GLN A 45 -2.87 -14.43 -16.37
CA GLN A 45 -1.47 -14.35 -16.77
C GLN A 45 -1.31 -14.14 -18.27
N GLU A 46 -2.08 -14.85 -19.09
CA GLU A 46 -2.00 -14.72 -20.55
C GLU A 46 -2.48 -13.35 -21.06
N SER A 47 -3.50 -12.77 -20.43
CA SER A 47 -4.08 -11.47 -20.81
C SER A 47 -3.38 -10.26 -20.19
N PHE A 48 -2.20 -10.43 -19.59
CA PHE A 48 -1.52 -9.36 -18.85
C PHE A 48 -1.34 -8.06 -19.65
N GLU A 49 -0.82 -8.14 -20.89
CA GLU A 49 -0.55 -6.95 -21.70
C GLU A 49 -1.85 -6.26 -22.14
N SER A 50 -2.87 -7.03 -22.55
CA SER A 50 -4.17 -6.48 -22.94
C SER A 50 -4.93 -5.90 -21.74
N ARG A 51 -4.88 -6.53 -20.57
CA ARG A 51 -5.43 -5.99 -19.31
C ARG A 51 -4.75 -4.68 -18.90
N ARG A 52 -3.43 -4.56 -19.11
CA ARG A 52 -2.67 -3.32 -18.87
C ARG A 52 -3.11 -2.19 -19.78
N MET A 53 -3.44 -2.48 -21.05
CA MET A 53 -3.99 -1.49 -21.97
C MET A 53 -5.39 -1.04 -21.54
N VAL A 54 -6.24 -1.96 -21.05
CA VAL A 54 -7.53 -1.61 -20.45
C VAL A 54 -7.35 -0.71 -19.22
N LEU A 55 -6.41 -1.04 -18.34
CA LEU A 55 -6.14 -0.27 -17.11
C LEU A 55 -5.67 1.16 -17.39
N LYS A 56 -5.00 1.44 -18.53
CA LYS A 56 -4.63 2.82 -18.90
C LYS A 56 -5.84 3.74 -19.05
N ASN A 57 -7.01 3.18 -19.38
CA ASN A 57 -8.23 3.91 -19.66
C ASN A 57 -9.28 3.79 -18.56
N LEU A 58 -9.01 3.05 -17.48
CA LEU A 58 -9.94 2.83 -16.37
C LEU A 58 -9.36 3.31 -15.05
N GLN A 59 -10.21 3.83 -14.19
CA GLN A 59 -9.93 3.94 -12.77
C GLN A 59 -9.89 2.55 -12.13
N ILE A 60 -9.19 2.43 -11.00
CA ILE A 60 -9.04 1.15 -10.29
C ILE A 60 -10.38 0.52 -9.89
N HIS A 61 -11.39 1.33 -9.55
CA HIS A 61 -12.71 0.82 -9.17
C HIS A 61 -13.41 0.21 -10.38
N GLU A 62 -13.40 0.89 -11.53
CA GLU A 62 -13.93 0.36 -12.80
C GLU A 62 -13.19 -0.91 -13.23
N TYR A 63 -11.89 -1.00 -12.96
CA TYR A 63 -11.09 -2.19 -13.25
C TYR A 63 -11.51 -3.39 -12.37
N ILE A 64 -11.73 -3.17 -11.08
CA ILE A 64 -12.23 -4.21 -10.15
C ILE A 64 -13.67 -4.62 -10.51
N GLU A 65 -14.50 -3.67 -10.93
CA GLU A 65 -15.85 -3.96 -11.42
C GLU A 65 -15.81 -4.81 -12.71
N LYS A 66 -14.91 -4.48 -13.64
CA LYS A 66 -14.75 -5.20 -14.91
C LYS A 66 -14.23 -6.62 -14.74
N PHE A 67 -13.44 -6.90 -13.71
CA PHE A 67 -12.87 -8.23 -13.47
C PHE A 67 -13.32 -8.76 -12.10
N PRO A 68 -14.48 -9.47 -12.04
CA PRO A 68 -15.09 -9.91 -10.80
C PRO A 68 -14.18 -10.75 -9.89
N CYS A 69 -13.19 -11.46 -10.46
CA CYS A 69 -12.24 -12.26 -9.69
C CYS A 69 -11.50 -11.43 -8.64
N LEU A 70 -11.30 -10.13 -8.88
CA LEU A 70 -10.68 -9.21 -7.94
C LEU A 70 -11.55 -8.92 -6.71
N LYS A 71 -12.87 -9.11 -6.77
CA LYS A 71 -13.76 -8.91 -5.60
C LYS A 71 -13.71 -10.09 -4.61
N THR A 72 -13.03 -11.17 -4.97
CA THR A 72 -12.90 -12.37 -4.14
C THR A 72 -11.67 -12.29 -3.24
N GLN A 73 -11.64 -13.07 -2.15
CA GLN A 73 -10.44 -13.18 -1.30
C GLN A 73 -9.24 -13.77 -2.06
N ALA A 74 -9.48 -14.62 -3.06
CA ALA A 74 -8.44 -15.17 -3.93
C ALA A 74 -7.91 -14.11 -4.91
N GLY A 75 -8.72 -13.11 -5.26
CA GLY A 75 -8.39 -11.98 -6.13
C GLY A 75 -7.12 -11.23 -5.74
N LYS A 76 -6.75 -11.19 -4.45
CA LYS A 76 -5.47 -10.61 -4.00
C LYS A 76 -4.25 -11.21 -4.70
N ARG A 77 -4.32 -12.49 -5.11
CA ARG A 77 -3.26 -13.19 -5.85
C ARG A 77 -3.01 -12.55 -7.22
N MET A 78 -4.05 -12.02 -7.86
CA MET A 78 -3.96 -11.40 -9.18
C MET A 78 -3.07 -10.15 -9.18
N PHE A 79 -3.17 -9.31 -8.15
CA PHE A 79 -2.28 -8.17 -7.96
C PHE A 79 -0.82 -8.59 -7.76
N LEU A 80 -0.59 -9.67 -7.00
CA LEU A 80 0.74 -10.19 -6.73
C LEU A 80 1.38 -10.81 -7.98
N LEU A 81 0.61 -11.54 -8.80
CA LEU A 81 1.06 -12.09 -10.08
C LEU A 81 1.48 -10.97 -11.04
N ASP A 82 0.65 -9.94 -11.18
CA ASP A 82 0.95 -8.80 -12.04
C ASP A 82 2.17 -8.03 -11.55
N PHE A 83 2.31 -7.83 -10.24
CA PHE A 83 3.48 -7.20 -9.65
C PHE A 83 4.76 -8.00 -9.91
N LYS A 84 4.73 -9.32 -9.70
CA LYS A 84 5.87 -10.22 -9.98
C LYS A 84 6.27 -10.17 -11.45
N ARG A 85 5.30 -10.06 -12.38
CA ARG A 85 5.59 -9.93 -13.80
C ARG A 85 6.24 -8.60 -14.16
N LEU A 86 5.84 -7.51 -13.49
CA LEU A 86 6.46 -6.19 -13.68
C LEU A 86 7.87 -6.09 -13.07
N TYR A 87 8.11 -6.81 -11.98
CA TYR A 87 9.33 -6.74 -11.18
C TYR A 87 9.86 -8.15 -10.87
N PRO A 88 10.26 -8.95 -11.90
CA PRO A 88 10.59 -10.36 -11.74
C PRO A 88 11.81 -10.62 -10.84
N ASN A 89 12.70 -9.64 -10.70
CA ASN A 89 13.95 -9.75 -9.95
C ASN A 89 13.88 -9.09 -8.56
N GLU A 90 12.72 -8.55 -8.16
CA GLU A 90 12.58 -7.79 -6.92
C GLU A 90 11.67 -8.57 -5.95
N ASP A 91 12.24 -9.19 -4.91
CA ASP A 91 11.45 -9.51 -3.71
C ASP A 91 11.49 -8.30 -2.78
N PHE A 92 10.47 -7.44 -2.93
CA PHE A 92 10.44 -6.11 -2.33
C PHE A 92 10.55 -6.12 -0.79
N ILE A 93 10.12 -7.23 -0.14
CA ILE A 93 10.26 -7.44 1.32
C ILE A 93 10.69 -8.89 1.56
N GLU A 94 11.98 -9.16 1.37
CA GLU A 94 12.55 -10.44 1.77
C GLU A 94 12.50 -10.56 3.31
N THR A 95 11.84 -11.60 3.83
CA THR A 95 11.61 -11.79 5.28
C THR A 95 12.92 -11.89 6.05
N SER A 96 13.92 -12.59 5.52
CA SER A 96 15.25 -12.73 6.14
C SER A 96 15.94 -11.37 6.31
N LYS A 97 15.94 -10.56 5.25
CA LYS A 97 16.53 -9.21 5.25
C LYS A 97 15.77 -8.27 6.17
N TRP A 98 14.44 -8.39 6.20
CA TRP A 98 13.60 -7.64 7.12
C TRP A 98 13.99 -7.92 8.58
N SER A 99 13.95 -9.18 9.00
CA SER A 99 14.18 -9.57 10.39
C SER A 99 15.64 -9.37 10.83
N ASN A 100 16.62 -9.60 9.93
CA ASN A 100 18.04 -9.54 10.29
C ASN A 100 18.67 -8.14 10.16
N LYS A 101 18.12 -7.26 9.32
CA LYS A 101 18.75 -5.95 9.02
C LYS A 101 17.80 -4.78 9.20
N ILE A 102 16.63 -4.82 8.55
CA ILE A 102 15.75 -3.65 8.47
C ILE A 102 15.09 -3.37 9.82
N ARG A 103 14.42 -4.37 10.42
CA ARG A 103 13.72 -4.20 11.70
C ARG A 103 14.67 -3.76 12.83
N PRO A 104 15.83 -4.40 13.06
CA PRO A 104 16.77 -3.94 14.10
C PRO A 104 17.22 -2.48 13.89
N CYS A 105 17.51 -2.08 12.65
CA CYS A 105 17.89 -0.71 12.31
C CYS A 105 16.74 0.28 12.62
N LEU A 106 15.49 -0.05 12.28
CA LEU A 106 14.33 0.78 12.60
C LEU A 106 14.14 0.91 14.12
N VAL A 107 14.27 -0.18 14.87
CA VAL A 107 14.15 -0.19 16.34
C VAL A 107 15.24 0.68 16.98
N GLU A 108 16.48 0.63 16.49
CA GLU A 108 17.57 1.49 16.96
C GLU A 108 17.25 2.97 16.75
N HIS A 109 16.71 3.34 15.58
CA HIS A 109 16.31 4.72 15.29
C HIS A 109 15.11 5.16 16.14
N LEU A 110 14.15 4.26 16.38
CA LEU A 110 13.03 4.52 17.29
C LEU A 110 13.52 4.75 18.72
N GLY A 111 14.57 4.05 19.16
CA GLY A 111 15.22 4.26 20.46
C GLY A 111 15.76 5.67 20.68
N LYS A 112 16.01 6.44 19.60
CA LYS A 112 16.50 7.83 19.63
C LYS A 112 15.35 8.85 19.62
N VAL A 113 14.10 8.41 19.43
CA VAL A 113 12.93 9.29 19.42
C VAL A 113 12.49 9.61 20.83
N ASN A 114 12.20 10.89 21.10
CA ASN A 114 11.54 11.31 22.33
C ASN A 114 10.01 11.14 22.22
N PHE A 115 9.50 10.01 22.68
CA PHE A 115 8.05 9.74 22.71
C PHE A 115 7.37 10.57 23.78
N LYS A 116 6.34 11.33 23.38
CA LYS A 116 5.50 12.10 24.33
C LYS A 116 4.41 11.25 24.98
N SER A 117 4.02 10.16 24.32
CA SER A 117 2.97 9.26 24.81
C SER A 117 3.59 8.13 25.63
N VAL A 118 3.08 7.93 26.84
CA VAL A 118 3.45 6.81 27.72
C VAL A 118 3.17 5.47 27.04
N HIS A 119 2.07 5.37 26.31
CA HIS A 119 1.70 4.15 25.58
C HIS A 119 2.73 3.81 24.49
N GLU A 120 3.17 4.80 23.71
CA GLU A 120 4.14 4.57 22.63
C GLU A 120 5.53 4.25 23.17
N ALA A 121 5.91 4.86 24.30
CA ALA A 121 7.13 4.50 25.01
C ALA A 121 7.07 3.04 25.52
N ALA A 122 5.94 2.62 26.08
CA ALA A 122 5.75 1.23 26.52
C ALA A 122 5.83 0.22 25.36
N LEU A 123 5.27 0.56 24.19
CA LEU A 123 5.40 -0.25 22.98
C LEU A 123 6.86 -0.41 22.52
N LEU A 124 7.66 0.65 22.62
CA LEU A 124 9.09 0.59 22.30
C LEU A 124 9.87 -0.28 23.28
N GLU A 125 9.58 -0.19 24.58
CA GLU A 125 10.23 -1.04 25.58
C GLU A 125 9.88 -2.52 25.37
N ALA A 126 8.62 -2.83 25.03
CA ALA A 126 8.22 -4.20 24.66
C ALA A 126 8.92 -4.72 23.38
N LEU A 127 9.29 -3.83 22.44
CA LEU A 127 10.11 -4.19 21.29
C LEU A 127 11.56 -4.51 21.69
N LYS A 128 12.12 -3.78 22.66
CA LYS A 128 13.51 -3.97 23.13
C LYS A 128 13.66 -5.19 24.03
N SER A 129 12.67 -5.48 24.87
CA SER A 129 12.70 -6.65 25.77
C SER A 129 12.58 -7.98 25.01
N ASN A 130 12.17 -7.93 23.73
CA ASN A 130 12.00 -9.10 22.87
C ASN A 130 10.93 -10.09 23.39
N ASP A 131 10.00 -9.61 24.22
CA ASP A 131 8.91 -10.41 24.81
C ASP A 131 7.75 -10.69 23.83
N LEU A 132 7.75 -9.98 22.70
CA LEU A 132 6.72 -10.08 21.67
C LEU A 132 7.07 -11.14 20.63
N SER A 133 6.05 -11.83 20.08
CA SER A 133 6.22 -12.70 18.92
C SER A 133 6.71 -11.93 17.69
N GLU A 134 7.35 -12.60 16.73
CA GLU A 134 7.93 -11.94 15.55
C GLU A 134 6.91 -11.07 14.78
N GLU A 135 5.68 -11.57 14.61
CA GLU A 135 4.61 -10.84 13.92
C GLU A 135 4.20 -9.58 14.70
N LYS A 136 4.13 -9.66 16.03
CA LYS A 136 3.85 -8.51 16.89
C LYS A 136 4.98 -7.49 16.84
N GLN A 137 6.24 -7.94 16.85
CA GLN A 137 7.39 -7.05 16.67
C GLN A 137 7.35 -6.32 15.32
N ASN A 138 7.03 -7.04 14.25
CA ASN A 138 6.89 -6.48 12.91
C ASN A 138 5.80 -5.40 12.91
N PHE A 139 4.62 -5.71 13.45
CA PHE A 139 3.51 -4.79 13.52
C PHE A 139 3.86 -3.52 14.33
N VAL A 140 4.35 -3.66 15.56
CA VAL A 140 4.65 -2.52 16.44
C VAL A 140 5.75 -1.64 15.83
N THR A 141 6.79 -2.25 15.24
CA THR A 141 7.85 -1.49 14.53
C THR A 141 7.25 -0.62 13.42
N LEU A 142 6.36 -1.19 12.60
CA LEU A 142 5.71 -0.51 11.49
C LEU A 142 4.68 0.54 11.96
N TYR A 143 3.98 0.27 13.06
CA TYR A 143 3.04 1.20 13.69
C TYR A 143 3.75 2.45 14.22
N LEU A 144 4.95 2.29 14.79
CA LEU A 144 5.76 3.38 15.34
C LEU A 144 6.58 4.13 14.27
N LEU A 145 6.75 3.54 13.08
CA LEU A 145 7.50 4.10 11.95
C LEU A 145 7.25 5.59 11.67
N PRO A 146 6.03 6.15 11.76
CA PRO A 146 5.78 7.58 11.50
C PRO A 146 6.58 8.56 12.39
N HIS A 147 7.16 8.08 13.49
CA HIS A 147 7.99 8.89 14.40
C HIS A 147 9.38 9.20 13.85
N ILE A 148 10.01 8.23 13.18
CA ILE A 148 11.34 8.42 12.59
C ILE A 148 11.26 9.07 11.21
N ILE A 149 10.06 9.15 10.65
CA ILE A 149 9.78 9.76 9.37
C ILE A 149 9.58 11.28 9.52
N PRO A 150 10.50 12.13 9.00
CA PRO A 150 10.42 13.58 9.18
C PRO A 150 9.30 14.17 8.35
N THR A 151 8.40 14.97 8.92
CA THR A 151 7.36 15.64 8.10
C THR A 151 7.98 16.53 7.02
N LYS A 152 7.49 16.48 5.78
CA LYS A 152 7.82 17.47 4.75
C LYS A 152 7.63 18.87 5.32
N ARG A 153 8.73 19.63 5.41
CA ARG A 153 8.68 21.05 5.80
C ARG A 153 7.99 21.80 4.65
N SER A 154 6.91 22.51 4.93
CA SER A 154 6.40 23.52 4.00
C SER A 154 7.57 24.43 3.64
N GLY A 155 7.84 24.63 2.35
CA GLY A 155 8.89 25.55 1.90
C GLY A 155 8.75 26.93 2.54
N LYS A 156 9.87 27.60 2.79
CA LYS A 156 9.87 29.01 3.25
C LYS A 156 9.10 29.86 2.24
N ARG A 157 8.32 30.84 2.74
CA ARG A 157 7.68 31.91 1.94
C ARG A 157 8.68 32.41 0.89
N LYS A 158 8.37 32.31 -0.40
CA LYS A 158 8.90 33.31 -1.35
C LYS A 158 8.20 34.61 -0.98
N LYS A 159 9.00 35.58 -0.53
CA LYS A 159 8.52 36.94 -0.28
C LYS A 159 8.27 37.60 -1.65
N ASP A 160 7.24 38.42 -1.67
CA ASP A 160 6.82 39.38 -2.70
C ASP A 160 5.99 38.83 -3.88
N ASN A 161 4.71 39.21 -3.84
CA ASN A 161 3.74 39.34 -4.94
C ASN A 161 3.17 38.09 -5.65
N ALA A 162 3.22 36.90 -5.05
CA ALA A 162 2.44 35.77 -5.53
C ALA A 162 1.12 35.62 -4.75
N GLU A 163 0.02 35.36 -5.46
CA GLU A 163 -1.30 35.01 -4.91
C GLU A 163 -1.20 34.01 -3.74
N PRO A 164 -2.14 34.02 -2.78
CA PRO A 164 -2.11 33.14 -1.63
C PRO A 164 -2.22 31.68 -2.09
N VAL A 165 -1.08 31.03 -2.32
CA VAL A 165 -1.02 29.58 -2.50
C VAL A 165 -1.43 28.97 -1.16
N GLU A 166 -2.61 28.35 -1.13
CA GLU A 166 -3.10 27.60 0.03
C GLU A 166 -1.99 26.66 0.51
N ARG A 167 -1.60 26.81 1.79
CA ARG A 167 -0.52 26.00 2.35
C ARG A 167 -0.95 24.54 2.33
N PRO A 168 -0.09 23.60 1.91
CA PRO A 168 -0.40 22.18 2.08
C PRO A 168 -0.56 21.88 3.58
N HIS A 169 -1.71 21.33 3.96
CA HIS A 169 -2.04 20.94 5.33
C HIS A 169 -0.96 19.97 5.86
N ARG A 170 -0.29 20.35 6.96
CA ARG A 170 0.69 19.46 7.60
C ARG A 170 -0.07 18.41 8.40
N LEU A 171 0.00 17.16 7.94
CA LEU A 171 -0.60 16.03 8.64
C LEU A 171 -0.02 15.87 10.05
N SER A 172 -0.90 15.63 11.02
CA SER A 172 -0.52 15.27 12.38
C SER A 172 0.20 13.92 12.41
N LEU A 173 0.80 13.55 13.55
CA LEU A 173 1.39 12.22 13.71
C LEU A 173 0.34 11.11 13.57
N GLN A 174 -0.82 11.29 14.18
CA GLN A 174 -1.93 10.34 14.06
C GLN A 174 -2.39 10.20 12.62
N GLU A 175 -2.58 11.31 11.90
CA GLU A 175 -3.00 11.27 10.50
C GLU A 175 -1.98 10.57 9.60
N ARG A 176 -0.68 10.77 9.85
CA ARG A 176 0.39 10.06 9.15
C ARG A 176 0.36 8.57 9.45
N ARG A 177 0.12 8.19 10.70
CA ARG A 177 -0.01 6.78 11.10
C ARG A 177 -1.20 6.13 10.42
N GLU A 178 -2.38 6.73 10.54
CA GLU A 178 -3.62 6.23 9.94
C GLU A 178 -3.57 6.19 8.41
N SER A 179 -2.72 7.01 7.77
CA SER A 179 -2.47 6.94 6.33
C SER A 179 -1.58 5.76 5.91
N PHE A 180 -0.86 5.15 6.86
CA PHE A 180 0.00 3.99 6.62
C PHE A 180 -0.66 2.70 7.10
N ILE A 181 -1.03 2.65 8.39
CA ILE A 181 -1.74 1.55 9.03
C ILE A 181 -2.88 2.15 9.84
N LEU A 182 -4.12 1.87 9.42
CA LEU A 182 -5.31 2.20 10.17
C LEU A 182 -5.54 1.11 11.23
N ASN A 183 -5.11 1.38 12.46
CA ASN A 183 -5.46 0.54 13.60
C ASN A 183 -6.86 0.90 14.11
N VAL A 184 -7.68 -0.12 14.32
CA VAL A 184 -9.07 -0.02 14.80
C VAL A 184 -9.23 -1.02 15.95
N GLN A 185 -9.84 -0.59 17.06
CA GLN A 185 -9.94 -1.45 18.24
C GLN A 185 -10.93 -2.61 18.03
N THR A 186 -12.05 -2.37 17.34
CA THR A 186 -13.08 -3.39 17.10
C THR A 186 -13.39 -3.56 15.62
N ALA A 187 -13.83 -4.76 15.23
CA ALA A 187 -14.21 -5.04 13.85
C ALA A 187 -15.41 -4.21 13.37
N ASN A 188 -16.30 -3.80 14.29
CA ASN A 188 -17.50 -3.03 13.98
C ASN A 188 -17.17 -1.63 13.46
N ASP A 189 -16.04 -1.06 13.90
CA ASP A 189 -15.65 0.31 13.56
C ASP A 189 -14.91 0.39 12.22
N VAL A 190 -14.52 -0.74 11.62
CA VAL A 190 -13.65 -0.78 10.43
C VAL A 190 -14.24 0.02 9.27
N GLN A 191 -15.50 -0.23 8.91
CA GLN A 191 -16.12 0.42 7.77
C GLN A 191 -16.31 1.93 8.01
N THR A 192 -16.71 2.31 9.22
CA THR A 192 -16.87 3.71 9.63
C THR A 192 -15.54 4.46 9.51
N ARG A 193 -14.46 3.89 10.05
CA ARG A 193 -13.12 4.50 10.04
C ARG A 193 -12.55 4.61 8.62
N ILE A 194 -12.80 3.63 7.76
CA ILE A 194 -12.43 3.71 6.33
C ILE A 194 -13.21 4.81 5.63
N ASN A 195 -14.51 4.93 5.89
CA ASN A 195 -15.35 5.95 5.27
C ASN A 195 -14.93 7.36 5.71
N ASP A 196 -14.66 7.56 7.00
CA ASP A 196 -14.13 8.83 7.53
C ASP A 196 -12.82 9.24 6.85
N LEU A 197 -11.93 8.27 6.64
CA LEU A 197 -10.68 8.49 5.92
C LEU A 197 -10.92 8.84 4.45
N LYS A 198 -11.82 8.14 3.75
CA LYS A 198 -12.22 8.45 2.37
C LYS A 198 -12.77 9.88 2.27
N GLN A 199 -13.64 10.29 3.20
CA GLN A 199 -14.21 11.64 3.23
C GLN A 199 -13.15 12.71 3.47
N ARG A 200 -12.19 12.46 4.38
CA ARG A 200 -11.07 13.38 4.63
C ARG A 200 -10.16 13.54 3.42
N LEU A 201 -9.85 12.44 2.73
CA LEU A 201 -9.05 12.47 1.50
C LEU A 201 -9.78 13.19 0.37
N LEU A 202 -11.09 12.95 0.21
CA LEU A 202 -11.92 13.63 -0.77
C LEU A 202 -11.92 15.16 -0.57
N ARG A 203 -12.10 15.62 0.68
CA ARG A 203 -11.99 17.05 1.05
C ARG A 203 -10.63 17.64 0.71
N SER A 204 -9.58 16.82 0.76
CA SER A 204 -8.20 17.20 0.47
C SER A 204 -7.80 17.01 -1.00
N LYS A 205 -8.75 16.61 -1.87
CA LYS A 205 -8.52 16.27 -3.29
C LYS A 205 -7.44 15.19 -3.47
N LEU A 206 -7.32 14.28 -2.50
CA LEU A 206 -6.40 13.15 -2.51
C LEU A 206 -7.16 11.87 -2.88
N THR A 207 -6.47 10.94 -3.52
CA THR A 207 -7.02 9.62 -3.87
C THR A 207 -6.88 8.64 -2.73
N PHE A 208 -7.90 7.81 -2.52
CA PHE A 208 -7.83 6.68 -1.59
C PHE A 208 -6.82 5.66 -2.12
N GLN A 209 -5.76 5.43 -1.37
CA GLN A 209 -4.70 4.48 -1.70
C GLN A 209 -5.00 3.14 -1.02
N PRO A 210 -4.42 2.03 -1.51
CA PRO A 210 -4.45 0.77 -0.78
C PRO A 210 -3.97 0.97 0.67
N LEU A 211 -4.79 0.56 1.63
CA LEU A 211 -4.57 0.85 3.04
C LEU A 211 -4.54 -0.43 3.86
N ILE A 212 -3.55 -0.55 4.73
CA ILE A 212 -3.50 -1.64 5.71
C ILE A 212 -4.43 -1.28 6.87
N VAL A 213 -5.33 -2.19 7.20
CA VAL A 213 -6.27 -2.04 8.32
C VAL A 213 -6.02 -3.15 9.31
N ALA A 214 -5.70 -2.80 10.55
CA ALA A 214 -5.42 -3.76 11.61
C ALA A 214 -6.49 -3.63 12.69
N VAL A 215 -7.05 -4.76 13.11
CA VAL A 215 -8.14 -4.83 14.10
C VAL A 215 -7.62 -5.44 15.39
N GLY A 216 -7.90 -4.76 16.50
CA GLY A 216 -7.46 -5.12 17.85
C GLY A 216 -6.37 -4.19 18.39
N PRO A 217 -5.99 -4.36 19.67
CA PRO A 217 -4.92 -3.60 20.30
C PRO A 217 -3.57 -3.78 19.60
N GLU A 218 -2.70 -2.77 19.67
CA GLU A 218 -1.39 -2.79 18.99
C GLU A 218 -0.47 -3.95 19.41
N THR A 219 -0.65 -4.43 20.65
CA THR A 219 0.07 -5.57 21.20
C THR A 219 -0.57 -6.92 20.86
N ASN A 220 -1.80 -6.92 20.33
CA ASN A 220 -2.57 -8.11 20.01
C ASN A 220 -3.53 -7.89 18.84
N ILE A 221 -2.98 -7.85 17.63
CA ILE A 221 -3.77 -7.74 16.41
C ILE A 221 -4.50 -9.06 16.14
N GLU A 222 -5.83 -8.99 16.05
CA GLU A 222 -6.71 -10.13 15.84
C GLU A 222 -6.94 -10.40 14.35
N LYS A 223 -7.11 -9.33 13.57
CA LYS A 223 -7.37 -9.43 12.13
C LYS A 223 -6.61 -8.34 11.39
N LEU A 224 -6.17 -8.68 10.19
CA LEU A 224 -5.44 -7.77 9.32
C LEU A 224 -6.05 -7.80 7.93
N TYR A 225 -6.26 -6.63 7.37
CA TYR A 225 -6.82 -6.44 6.05
C TYR A 225 -6.00 -5.49 5.20
N VAL A 226 -6.15 -5.61 3.89
CA VAL A 226 -5.77 -4.56 2.94
C VAL A 226 -7.04 -4.08 2.25
N ALA A 227 -7.37 -2.81 2.47
CA ALA A 227 -8.48 -2.13 1.83
C ALA A 227 -8.06 -1.62 0.45
N VAL A 228 -8.79 -2.01 -0.59
CA VAL A 228 -8.63 -1.52 -1.96
C VAL A 228 -9.99 -1.09 -2.47
N ASN A 229 -10.19 0.22 -2.61
CA ASN A 229 -11.51 0.82 -2.81
C ASN A 229 -12.51 0.33 -1.74
N ASP A 230 -13.47 -0.51 -2.13
CA ASP A 230 -14.51 -1.05 -1.25
C ASP A 230 -14.27 -2.52 -0.89
N GLN A 231 -13.16 -3.10 -1.35
CA GLN A 231 -12.78 -4.49 -1.06
C GLN A 231 -11.85 -4.56 0.15
N LEU A 232 -12.08 -5.54 1.04
CA LEU A 232 -11.22 -5.87 2.18
C LEU A 232 -10.63 -7.26 2.00
N TYR A 233 -9.33 -7.34 1.70
CA TYR A 233 -8.63 -8.61 1.59
C TYR A 233 -8.06 -9.02 2.95
N SER A 234 -8.47 -10.17 3.47
CA SER A 234 -7.93 -10.73 4.71
C SER A 234 -6.49 -11.20 4.51
N ILE A 235 -5.61 -10.85 5.44
CA ILE A 235 -4.18 -11.16 5.40
C ILE A 235 -3.73 -11.69 6.76
N ASN A 236 -2.72 -12.58 6.75
CA ASN A 236 -2.27 -13.29 7.95
C ASN A 236 -0.95 -12.72 8.53
N SER A 237 -0.29 -11.80 7.83
CA SER A 237 0.94 -11.15 8.29
C SER A 237 1.06 -9.72 7.76
N ILE A 238 1.58 -8.81 8.58
CA ILE A 238 1.82 -7.41 8.26
C ILE A 238 2.77 -7.22 7.10
N LEU A 239 3.79 -8.07 6.96
CA LEU A 239 4.71 -7.99 5.83
C LEU A 239 4.01 -8.37 4.52
N THR A 240 3.14 -9.39 4.54
CA THR A 240 2.31 -9.75 3.39
C THR A 240 1.31 -8.65 3.06
N ALA A 241 0.75 -7.97 4.06
CA ALA A 241 -0.17 -6.85 3.83
C ALA A 241 0.54 -5.68 3.16
N ILE A 242 1.78 -5.36 3.57
CA ILE A 242 2.60 -4.36 2.87
C ILE A 242 2.89 -4.81 1.43
N LYS A 243 3.32 -6.06 1.21
CA LYS A 243 3.56 -6.58 -0.14
C LYS A 243 2.34 -6.40 -1.04
N LEU A 244 1.15 -6.73 -0.55
CA LEU A 244 -0.09 -6.56 -1.29
C LEU A 244 -0.43 -5.08 -1.53
N ALA A 245 -0.37 -4.23 -0.51
CA ALA A 245 -0.64 -2.79 -0.65
C ALA A 245 0.27 -2.15 -1.70
N ILE A 246 1.55 -2.53 -1.70
CA ILE A 246 2.55 -2.09 -2.69
C ILE A 246 2.24 -2.65 -4.08
N ALA A 247 1.89 -3.93 -4.19
CA ALA A 247 1.52 -4.55 -5.46
C ALA A 247 0.33 -3.83 -6.12
N VAL A 248 -0.74 -3.59 -5.36
CA VAL A 248 -1.92 -2.86 -5.82
C VAL A 248 -1.55 -1.42 -6.20
N PHE A 249 -0.71 -0.77 -5.40
CA PHE A 249 -0.27 0.59 -5.64
C PHE A 249 0.46 0.74 -6.99
N PHE A 250 1.49 -0.08 -7.24
CA PHE A 250 2.27 -0.04 -8.47
C PHE A 250 1.45 -0.49 -9.68
N PHE A 251 0.50 -1.40 -9.47
CA PHE A 251 -0.42 -1.85 -10.50
C PHE A 251 -1.36 -0.72 -10.95
N GLY A 252 -2.11 -0.09 -10.05
CA GLY A 252 -3.19 0.85 -10.36
C GLY A 252 -2.78 2.25 -10.84
N HIS A 253 -1.52 2.45 -11.24
CA HIS A 253 -0.99 3.75 -11.68
C HIS A 253 -1.31 4.92 -10.72
N PHE A 254 -1.40 4.65 -9.42
CA PHE A 254 -1.72 5.64 -8.38
C PHE A 254 -0.60 6.69 -8.12
N TYR A 255 0.22 6.98 -9.13
CA TYR A 255 1.39 7.87 -9.08
C TYR A 255 1.06 9.33 -8.72
N LYS A 256 -0.21 9.72 -8.70
CA LYS A 256 -0.61 11.07 -8.27
C LYS A 256 -0.73 11.25 -6.75
N GLY A 257 -0.68 10.19 -5.93
CA GLY A 257 -0.92 10.29 -4.47
C GLY A 257 0.19 9.77 -3.55
N PHE A 258 1.09 8.91 -4.02
CA PHE A 258 2.02 8.15 -3.18
C PHE A 258 3.36 8.84 -2.94
N SER A 259 3.33 10.17 -2.86
CA SER A 259 4.45 10.98 -2.37
C SER A 259 4.60 10.88 -0.84
N LEU A 260 3.99 9.87 -0.21
CA LEU A 260 3.89 9.71 1.25
C LEU A 260 4.30 8.32 1.79
N ILE A 261 4.51 7.31 0.95
CA ILE A 261 5.02 6.00 1.41
C ILE A 261 6.39 5.72 0.78
N LEU A 262 6.55 5.89 -0.54
CA LEU A 262 7.85 5.70 -1.21
C LEU A 262 8.88 6.80 -0.91
N SER A 263 8.45 8.04 -0.65
CA SER A 263 9.38 9.09 -0.20
C SER A 263 9.84 8.91 1.24
N TYR A 264 9.21 8.01 2.00
CA TYR A 264 9.39 7.92 3.45
C TYR A 264 9.92 6.56 3.94
N LEU A 265 9.80 5.49 3.13
CA LEU A 265 10.49 4.22 3.39
C LEU A 265 11.98 4.25 3.06
N GLN A 266 12.54 5.37 2.58
CA GLN A 266 13.97 5.51 2.25
C GLN A 266 14.57 4.27 1.55
N ILE A 267 13.83 3.68 0.61
CA ILE A 267 14.43 2.79 -0.38
C ILE A 267 15.04 3.70 -1.44
N TYR A 268 16.16 4.33 -1.08
CA TYR A 268 17.06 5.04 -1.98
C TYR A 268 18.36 4.27 -2.13
#